data_AF-E5CBR8-F1
#
_entry.id   AF-E5CBR8-F1
#
_cell.length_a   1.000
_cell.length_b   1.000
_cell.length_c   1.000
_cell.angle_alpha   90.00
_cell.angle_beta   90.00
_cell.angle_gamma   90.00
#
_symmetry.space_group_name_H-M   'P 1'
#
loop_
_entity.id
_entity.type
_entity.pdbx_description
1 polymer ?
#
loop_
_entity_poly.entity_id
_entity_poly.type
_entity_poly.pdbx_seq_one_letter_code
_entity_poly.pdbx_strand_id
1 'polypeptide(L)'
;MKSIRNIIMLCGVLISTFTACVDTELESVVEYKNHYNTIPDADNAILGLYGLFMNLAEQTVVLGELRADLMDVTNNASIELQEISANTPSANNKYADLTNYYAVIQNCNDMLAGFDEMLANNRMTQDEYAERYSDVAAIRCWTYLQVGMYFGKLVYVTTPTVSVEDAQKLEHQAKIGLDELLPLLIECMENLPTLDDYKNSALVQYKLDTYDLKRFFINKRILLGDLYLWNNNYREAAVQYRKFLATDEDKSATANSVRYRCGTYSTGGDTYFQVFYERYMEGDINSYKNTWLNMFSFQADKSALWSELIWTISYDEKFEPYFPMIELFANQGKGKYQLKPSDYAVESLWASQTQTNGAPFDGRGEDSSFKWVDGQCVVQKYLYDYDPAKPYMKRGRWFLNRAALVLLRYAEAANRCGYTDLAYSILNEGFKNTYTWGDEYGDQNRQTGYGPGEPYPAPFYFDARSMDAPYHRAPWRDFNGIRGRVSLKAKPLEPQQDETDVQCMEKMLIEEAALECAFEGHRWGDLVRVARRMNKEKAGSGSEYLKKVIGKKYERSGLAMPDFSSEDKWYLNVSK
;
A
#
# COMPACT_ATOMS: atom_id res chain seq x y z
N MET A 1 15.97 38.10 21.09
CA MET A 1 16.42 38.63 19.78
C MET A 1 17.58 37.79 19.25
N LYS A 2 17.27 36.86 18.35
CA LYS A 2 17.96 36.63 17.06
C LYS A 2 17.15 35.53 16.38
N SER A 3 16.41 35.95 15.37
CA SER A 3 15.52 35.16 14.52
C SER A 3 16.36 34.23 13.65
N ILE A 4 16.20 32.91 13.76
CA ILE A 4 16.70 31.95 12.77
C ILE A 4 15.62 31.90 11.69
N ARG A 5 15.93 32.51 10.55
CA ARG A 5 15.07 32.65 9.38
C ARG A 5 15.38 31.50 8.43
N ASN A 6 14.33 30.77 8.04
CA ASN A 6 14.18 29.82 6.94
C ASN A 6 15.39 29.67 5.99
N ILE A 7 15.95 28.47 5.93
CA ILE A 7 16.70 27.96 4.78
C ILE A 7 15.91 26.73 4.30
N ILE A 8 15.05 26.94 3.31
CA ILE A 8 14.48 25.88 2.48
C ILE A 8 15.43 25.78 1.30
N MET A 9 16.22 24.71 1.24
CA MET A 9 17.12 24.42 0.13
C MET A 9 16.30 23.68 -0.93
N LEU A 10 15.92 24.41 -1.98
CA LEU A 10 15.21 23.87 -3.15
C LEU A 10 16.26 23.27 -4.09
N CYS A 11 16.41 21.95 -4.11
CA CYS A 11 17.36 21.27 -4.99
C CYS A 11 16.78 21.06 -6.39
N GLY A 12 17.32 21.83 -7.34
CA GLY A 12 17.61 21.44 -8.73
C GLY A 12 16.51 20.77 -9.56
N VAL A 13 15.50 21.54 -9.99
CA VAL A 13 14.72 21.19 -11.18
C VAL A 13 15.46 21.71 -12.41
N LEU A 14 16.17 20.85 -13.12
CA LEU A 14 16.56 21.10 -14.51
C LEU A 14 15.52 20.41 -15.41
N ILE A 15 14.40 21.09 -15.66
CA ILE A 15 13.52 20.79 -16.79
C ILE A 15 13.81 21.87 -17.84
N SER A 16 14.68 21.55 -18.79
CA SER A 16 14.93 22.37 -19.96
C SER A 16 13.79 22.22 -20.97
N THR A 17 12.69 22.95 -20.78
CA THR A 17 11.81 23.32 -21.90
C THR A 17 12.38 24.58 -22.54
N PHE A 18 13.05 24.42 -23.68
CA PHE A 18 13.44 25.54 -24.54
C PHE A 18 12.19 26.32 -24.99
N THR A 19 12.03 27.57 -24.52
CA THR A 19 11.85 28.78 -25.35
C THR A 19 11.64 30.02 -24.45
N ALA A 20 12.32 31.11 -24.83
CA ALA A 20 12.29 32.48 -24.31
C ALA A 20 13.23 32.83 -23.14
N CYS A 21 14.16 33.73 -23.47
CA CYS A 21 15.21 34.33 -22.65
C CYS A 21 14.67 35.05 -21.40
N VAL A 22 15.28 34.78 -20.24
CA VAL A 22 15.43 35.77 -19.16
C VAL A 22 16.80 35.56 -18.53
N ASP A 23 17.67 36.56 -18.67
CA ASP A 23 18.88 36.71 -17.86
C ASP A 23 18.48 36.86 -16.40
N THR A 24 18.70 35.82 -15.61
CA THR A 24 18.74 35.89 -14.15
C THR A 24 20.06 35.29 -13.71
N GLU A 25 20.88 36.09 -13.03
CA GLU A 25 22.16 35.68 -12.43
C GLU A 25 21.95 34.39 -11.62
N LEU A 26 22.72 33.35 -11.96
CA LEU A 26 22.74 32.07 -11.24
C LEU A 26 23.03 32.33 -9.75
N GLU A 27 21.99 32.28 -8.91
CA GLU A 27 22.18 32.07 -7.48
C GLU A 27 23.00 30.79 -7.28
N SER A 28 24.02 30.91 -6.44
CA SER A 28 25.10 29.94 -6.20
C SER A 28 24.73 28.47 -6.41
N VAL A 29 25.11 27.91 -7.56
CA VAL A 29 25.11 26.47 -7.78
C VAL A 29 26.13 25.86 -6.83
N VAL A 30 25.67 25.20 -5.77
CA VAL A 30 26.53 24.31 -4.98
C VAL A 30 27.00 23.23 -5.95
N GLU A 31 28.32 23.22 -6.23
CA GLU A 31 28.92 22.21 -7.11
C GLU A 31 28.46 20.80 -6.70
N TYR A 32 28.11 19.97 -7.68
CA TYR A 32 27.62 18.59 -7.50
C TYR A 32 28.46 17.76 -6.52
N LYS A 33 29.76 18.07 -6.38
CA LYS A 33 30.69 17.40 -5.46
C LYS A 33 30.49 17.69 -3.96
N ASN A 34 29.76 18.75 -3.59
CA ASN A 34 29.70 19.20 -2.19
C ASN A 34 28.41 18.83 -1.44
N HIS A 35 27.53 18.01 -2.02
CA HIS A 35 26.21 17.72 -1.44
C HIS A 35 26.19 16.63 -0.35
N TYR A 36 27.16 15.72 -0.35
CA TYR A 36 27.16 14.54 0.54
C TYR A 36 28.44 14.48 1.38
N ASN A 37 28.59 15.41 2.32
CA ASN A 37 29.81 15.55 3.12
C ASN A 37 29.68 15.02 4.55
N THR A 38 28.51 15.11 5.15
CA THR A 38 28.27 14.73 6.54
C THR A 38 27.00 13.88 6.68
N ILE A 39 26.88 13.14 7.78
CA ILE A 39 25.67 12.36 8.08
C ILE A 39 24.39 13.22 8.10
N PRO A 40 24.38 14.43 8.69
CA PRO A 40 23.24 15.34 8.57
C PRO A 40 22.89 15.73 7.12
N ASP A 41 23.87 15.89 6.23
CA ASP A 41 23.59 16.19 4.81
C ASP A 41 22.84 15.02 4.16
N ALA A 42 23.28 13.79 4.43
CA ALA A 42 22.60 12.58 3.95
C ALA A 42 21.17 12.45 4.51
N ASP A 43 20.96 12.71 5.79
CA ASP A 43 19.63 12.66 6.42
C ASP A 43 18.70 13.76 5.85
N ASN A 44 19.21 14.98 5.65
CA ASN A 44 18.44 16.06 5.04
C ASN A 44 18.09 15.76 3.58
N ALA A 45 19.01 15.15 2.81
CA ALA A 45 18.74 14.71 1.45
C ALA A 45 17.63 13.64 1.42
N ILE A 46 17.60 12.70 2.37
CA ILE A 46 16.52 11.70 2.50
C ILE A 46 15.18 12.38 2.80
N LEU A 47 15.15 13.35 3.72
CA LEU A 47 13.92 14.11 3.99
C LEU A 47 13.45 14.88 2.74
N GLY A 48 14.37 15.46 1.96
CA GLY A 48 14.09 16.09 0.68
C GLY A 48 13.51 15.12 -0.35
N LEU A 49 14.07 13.91 -0.45
CA LEU A 49 13.54 12.83 -1.29
C LEU A 49 12.10 12.45 -0.91
N TYR A 50 11.81 12.29 0.39
CA TYR A 50 10.45 12.01 0.83
C TYR A 50 9.49 13.20 0.61
N GLY A 51 9.99 14.44 0.65
CA GLY A 51 9.24 15.62 0.22
C GLY A 51 8.85 15.58 -1.27
N LEU A 52 9.75 15.12 -2.14
CA LEU A 52 9.44 14.86 -3.55
C LEU A 52 8.46 13.68 -3.71
N PHE A 53 8.68 12.61 -2.96
CA PHE A 53 7.83 11.41 -2.95
C PHE A 53 6.38 11.73 -2.59
N MET A 54 6.15 12.69 -1.67
CA MET A 54 4.82 13.17 -1.32
C MET A 54 4.02 13.72 -2.52
N ASN A 55 4.68 14.21 -3.56
CA ASN A 55 4.00 14.69 -4.78
C ASN A 55 3.42 13.54 -5.62
N LEU A 56 3.83 12.28 -5.37
CA LEU A 56 3.29 11.11 -6.04
C LEU A 56 1.96 10.63 -5.46
N ALA A 57 1.51 11.15 -4.32
CA ALA A 57 0.37 10.63 -3.58
C ALA A 57 -0.94 10.69 -4.37
N GLU A 58 -1.26 11.87 -4.94
CA GLU A 58 -2.44 12.05 -5.79
C GLU A 58 -2.36 11.15 -7.04
N GLN A 59 -1.23 11.16 -7.73
CA GLN A 59 -1.05 10.37 -8.95
C GLN A 59 -1.20 8.87 -8.68
N THR A 60 -0.62 8.37 -7.58
CA THR A 60 -0.67 6.95 -7.21
C THR A 60 -2.08 6.52 -6.83
N VAL A 61 -2.82 7.31 -6.03
CA VAL A 61 -4.20 6.97 -5.66
C VAL A 61 -5.12 6.99 -6.88
N VAL A 62 -5.00 8.00 -7.74
CA VAL A 62 -5.83 8.11 -8.96
C VAL A 62 -5.56 6.94 -9.90
N LEU A 63 -4.30 6.67 -10.23
CA LEU A 63 -3.94 5.58 -11.14
C LEU A 63 -4.24 4.19 -10.55
N GLY A 64 -4.11 4.06 -9.23
CA GLY A 64 -4.38 2.83 -8.49
C GLY A 64 -5.85 2.49 -8.30
N GLU A 65 -6.77 3.46 -8.38
CA GLU A 65 -8.19 3.24 -8.04
C GLU A 65 -9.16 3.59 -9.18
N LEU A 66 -9.00 4.76 -9.83
CA LEU A 66 -9.98 5.28 -10.79
C LEU A 66 -10.13 4.40 -12.04
N ARG A 67 -9.04 3.71 -12.40
CA ARG A 67 -8.97 2.80 -13.55
C ARG A 67 -9.63 1.45 -13.28
N ALA A 68 -9.93 1.15 -12.01
CA ALA A 68 -10.52 -0.10 -11.57
C ALA A 68 -12.05 0.05 -11.36
N ASP A 69 -12.62 -0.81 -10.50
CA ASP A 69 -14.06 -0.93 -10.26
C ASP A 69 -14.60 -0.06 -9.11
N LEU A 70 -13.75 0.45 -8.22
CA LEU A 70 -14.23 1.01 -6.93
C LEU A 70 -14.46 2.52 -6.94
N MET A 71 -13.77 3.27 -7.80
CA MET A 71 -13.81 4.73 -7.84
C MET A 71 -14.35 5.22 -9.19
N ASP A 72 -15.02 6.37 -9.19
CA ASP A 72 -15.53 7.00 -10.40
C ASP A 72 -15.39 8.52 -10.39
N VAL A 73 -15.51 9.12 -11.57
CA VAL A 73 -15.54 10.57 -11.74
C VAL A 73 -16.88 11.15 -11.32
N THR A 74 -16.86 12.39 -10.86
CA THR A 74 -18.07 13.21 -10.67
C THR A 74 -18.28 14.13 -11.87
N ASN A 75 -19.39 14.87 -11.87
CA ASN A 75 -19.62 15.94 -12.84
C ASN A 75 -18.62 17.11 -12.72
N ASN A 76 -17.86 17.19 -11.63
CA ASN A 76 -16.84 18.22 -11.39
C ASN A 76 -15.44 17.77 -11.81
N ALA A 77 -15.27 16.51 -12.25
CA ALA A 77 -13.97 15.96 -12.60
C ALA A 77 -13.30 16.76 -13.72
N SER A 78 -12.00 17.01 -13.59
CA SER A 78 -11.22 17.61 -14.67
C SER A 78 -11.17 16.69 -15.90
N ILE A 79 -10.82 17.26 -17.06
CA ILE A 79 -10.67 16.50 -18.31
C ILE A 79 -9.63 15.39 -18.12
N GLU A 80 -8.53 15.68 -17.42
CA GLU A 80 -7.47 14.71 -17.17
C GLU A 80 -7.97 13.48 -16.39
N LEU A 81 -8.84 13.67 -15.39
CA LEU A 81 -9.45 12.55 -14.65
C LEU A 81 -10.45 11.77 -15.50
N GLN A 82 -11.25 12.47 -16.31
CA GLN A 82 -12.19 11.84 -17.24
C GLN A 82 -11.45 10.94 -18.25
N GLU A 83 -10.34 11.42 -18.81
CA GLU A 83 -9.49 10.66 -19.71
C GLU A 83 -8.85 9.43 -19.04
N ILE A 84 -8.42 9.55 -17.78
CA ILE A 84 -7.90 8.40 -17.01
C ILE A 84 -9.00 7.36 -16.76
N SER A 85 -10.21 7.79 -16.39
CA SER A 85 -11.37 6.89 -16.22
C SER A 85 -11.77 6.20 -17.53
N ALA A 86 -11.58 6.87 -18.66
CA ALA A 86 -11.79 6.32 -20.00
C ALA A 86 -10.62 5.47 -20.55
N ASN A 87 -9.49 5.40 -19.82
CA ASN A 87 -8.25 4.76 -20.25
C ASN A 87 -7.69 5.33 -21.58
N THR A 88 -7.89 6.63 -21.82
CA THR A 88 -7.44 7.33 -23.03
C THR A 88 -6.78 8.68 -22.67
N PRO A 89 -5.70 8.70 -21.88
CA PRO A 89 -5.02 9.93 -21.51
C PRO A 89 -4.46 10.66 -22.73
N SER A 90 -4.65 11.98 -22.77
CA SER A 90 -3.95 12.86 -23.71
C SER A 90 -2.45 12.95 -23.39
N ALA A 91 -1.64 13.39 -24.36
CA ALA A 91 -0.19 13.49 -24.20
C ALA A 91 0.24 14.45 -23.08
N ASN A 92 -0.58 15.45 -22.75
CA ASN A 92 -0.34 16.43 -21.69
C ASN A 92 -1.14 16.13 -20.40
N ASN A 93 -1.76 14.94 -20.30
CA ASN A 93 -2.47 14.53 -19.09
C ASN A 93 -1.51 14.41 -17.91
N LYS A 94 -1.70 15.23 -16.86
CA LYS A 94 -0.81 15.28 -15.70
C LYS A 94 -0.66 13.94 -14.96
N TYR A 95 -1.69 13.09 -14.97
CA TYR A 95 -1.64 11.78 -14.32
C TYR A 95 -0.90 10.74 -15.15
N ALA A 96 -0.82 10.95 -16.46
CA ALA A 96 -0.05 10.11 -17.36
C ALA A 96 1.38 10.63 -17.56
N ASP A 97 1.75 11.74 -16.91
CA ASP A 97 3.10 12.30 -16.97
C ASP A 97 4.06 11.56 -16.03
N LEU A 98 5.16 11.07 -16.58
CA LEU A 98 6.19 10.32 -15.87
C LEU A 98 7.19 11.22 -15.11
N THR A 99 7.13 12.55 -15.31
CA THR A 99 8.11 13.51 -14.77
C THR A 99 8.29 13.38 -13.26
N ASN A 100 7.21 13.30 -12.49
CA ASN A 100 7.31 13.19 -11.03
C ASN A 100 7.95 11.87 -10.59
N TYR A 101 7.63 10.76 -11.25
CA TYR A 101 8.25 9.46 -10.96
C TYR A 101 9.77 9.48 -11.27
N TYR A 102 10.16 10.03 -12.42
CA TYR A 102 11.58 10.12 -12.80
C TYR A 102 12.35 11.15 -11.97
N ALA A 103 11.70 12.20 -11.46
CA ALA A 103 12.32 13.12 -10.50
C ALA A 103 12.72 12.39 -9.20
N VAL A 104 11.86 11.52 -8.67
CA VAL A 104 12.16 10.67 -7.51
C VAL A 104 13.29 9.69 -7.82
N ILE A 105 13.22 9.00 -8.97
CA ILE A 105 14.28 8.06 -9.41
C ILE A 105 15.63 8.75 -9.53
N GLN A 106 15.67 9.92 -10.17
CA GLN A 106 16.91 10.67 -10.37
C GLN A 106 17.51 11.12 -9.03
N ASN A 107 16.70 11.62 -8.10
CA ASN A 107 17.17 11.97 -6.76
C ASN A 107 17.70 10.74 -6.01
N CYS A 108 17.05 9.58 -6.15
CA CYS A 108 17.58 8.34 -5.60
C CYS A 108 18.94 7.99 -6.20
N ASN A 109 19.09 8.08 -7.53
CA ASN A 109 20.36 7.78 -8.20
C ASN A 109 21.50 8.68 -7.69
N ASP A 110 21.23 9.98 -7.56
CA ASP A 110 22.21 10.97 -7.07
C ASP A 110 22.62 10.69 -5.63
N MET A 111 21.65 10.40 -4.77
CA MET A 111 21.91 10.07 -3.36
C MET A 111 22.69 8.77 -3.19
N LEU A 112 22.34 7.72 -3.93
CA LEU A 112 23.03 6.43 -3.84
C LEU A 112 24.50 6.57 -4.25
N ALA A 113 24.78 7.29 -5.34
CA ALA A 113 26.15 7.59 -5.75
C ALA A 113 26.90 8.44 -4.70
N GLY A 114 26.21 9.42 -4.09
CA GLY A 114 26.74 10.23 -2.99
C GLY A 114 27.09 9.41 -1.75
N PHE A 115 26.23 8.47 -1.37
CA PHE A 115 26.46 7.59 -0.21
C PHE A 115 27.61 6.62 -0.44
N ASP A 116 27.76 6.09 -1.67
CA ASP A 116 28.92 5.29 -2.05
C ASP A 116 30.23 6.10 -1.88
N GLU A 117 30.23 7.36 -2.31
CA GLU A 117 31.37 8.26 -2.13
C GLU A 117 31.63 8.60 -0.65
N MET A 118 30.58 8.76 0.16
CA MET A 118 30.72 9.00 1.60
C MET A 118 31.37 7.80 2.30
N LEU A 119 30.91 6.58 2.01
CA LEU A 119 31.46 5.35 2.57
C LEU A 119 32.93 5.17 2.13
N ALA A 120 33.22 5.30 0.84
CA ALA A 120 34.57 5.13 0.29
C ALA A 120 35.60 6.11 0.89
N ASN A 121 35.15 7.30 1.29
CA ASN A 121 36.00 8.34 1.90
C ASN A 121 35.90 8.38 3.44
N ASN A 122 35.36 7.34 4.08
CA ASN A 122 35.20 7.24 5.54
C ASN A 122 34.41 8.41 6.17
N ARG A 123 33.49 9.04 5.42
CA ARG A 123 32.54 10.06 5.91
C ARG A 123 31.25 9.43 6.47
N MET A 124 31.09 8.12 6.28
CA MET A 124 29.97 7.33 6.76
C MET A 124 30.47 5.93 7.14
N THR A 125 30.00 5.41 8.27
CA THR A 125 30.28 4.02 8.67
C THR A 125 29.43 3.03 7.88
N GLN A 126 29.80 1.74 7.90
CA GLN A 126 29.03 0.70 7.21
C GLN A 126 27.57 0.62 7.69
N ASP A 127 27.34 0.76 9.00
CA ASP A 127 25.99 0.69 9.57
C ASP A 127 25.16 1.91 9.18
N GLU A 128 25.75 3.11 9.21
CA GLU A 128 25.09 4.35 8.77
C GLU A 128 24.75 4.33 7.29
N TYR A 129 25.64 3.77 6.47
CA TYR A 129 25.44 3.55 5.04
C TYR A 129 24.34 2.53 4.80
N ALA A 130 24.36 1.40 5.52
CA ALA A 130 23.41 0.33 5.31
C ALA A 130 21.97 0.81 5.49
N GLU A 131 21.68 1.54 6.56
CA GLU A 131 20.32 2.04 6.83
C GLU A 131 19.83 3.01 5.72
N ARG A 132 20.68 3.97 5.33
CA ARG A 132 20.35 5.05 4.38
C ARG A 132 20.29 4.59 2.94
N TYR A 133 21.31 3.87 2.48
CA TYR A 133 21.37 3.34 1.14
C TYR A 133 20.19 2.41 0.86
N SER A 134 19.88 1.53 1.82
CA SER A 134 18.79 0.56 1.66
C SER A 134 17.40 1.21 1.59
N ASP A 135 17.19 2.32 2.30
CA ASP A 135 15.95 3.09 2.24
C ASP A 135 15.77 3.78 0.88
N VAL A 136 16.79 4.49 0.41
CA VAL A 136 16.76 5.21 -0.87
C VAL A 136 16.63 4.24 -2.06
N ALA A 137 17.40 3.14 -2.05
CA ALA A 137 17.32 2.13 -3.11
C ALA A 137 15.96 1.43 -3.14
N ALA A 138 15.34 1.21 -1.97
CA ALA A 138 13.98 0.68 -1.89
C ALA A 138 12.93 1.65 -2.43
N ILE A 139 13.04 2.97 -2.14
CA ILE A 139 12.17 3.99 -2.74
C ILE A 139 12.30 4.00 -4.27
N ARG A 140 13.53 3.90 -4.81
CA ARG A 140 13.74 3.77 -6.26
C ARG A 140 13.04 2.54 -6.83
N CYS A 141 13.18 1.38 -6.18
CA CYS A 141 12.54 0.14 -6.63
C CYS A 141 11.01 0.22 -6.58
N TRP A 142 10.44 0.77 -5.51
CA TRP A 142 8.99 0.98 -5.40
C TRP A 142 8.49 1.91 -6.52
N THR A 143 9.22 2.99 -6.78
CA THR A 143 8.86 3.98 -7.82
C THR A 143 8.85 3.34 -9.21
N TYR A 144 9.87 2.51 -9.52
CA TYR A 144 9.89 1.74 -10.77
C TYR A 144 8.73 0.74 -10.87
N LEU A 145 8.39 0.06 -9.78
CA LEU A 145 7.24 -0.85 -9.77
C LEU A 145 5.94 -0.11 -10.10
N GLN A 146 5.73 1.09 -9.55
CA GLN A 146 4.55 1.91 -9.89
C GLN A 146 4.53 2.25 -11.38
N VAL A 147 5.65 2.73 -11.94
CA VAL A 147 5.72 3.08 -13.35
C VAL A 147 5.46 1.87 -14.24
N GLY A 148 6.08 0.72 -13.94
CA GLY A 148 5.84 -0.51 -14.70
C GLY A 148 4.38 -0.95 -14.64
N MET A 149 3.76 -0.86 -13.46
CA MET A 149 2.36 -1.23 -13.22
C MET A 149 1.35 -0.38 -13.98
N TYR A 150 1.61 0.92 -14.14
CA TYR A 150 0.69 1.84 -14.81
C TYR A 150 0.96 1.98 -16.31
N PHE A 151 2.22 1.99 -16.73
CA PHE A 151 2.65 2.36 -18.09
C PHE A 151 3.22 1.19 -18.90
N GLY A 152 3.48 0.04 -18.28
CA GLY A 152 3.83 -1.21 -18.96
C GLY A 152 5.26 -1.27 -19.52
N LYS A 153 5.79 -0.14 -20.02
CA LYS A 153 7.15 0.00 -20.54
C LYS A 153 7.81 1.28 -20.03
N LEU A 154 9.10 1.19 -19.67
CA LEU A 154 9.86 2.31 -19.11
C LEU A 154 11.35 2.23 -19.42
N VAL A 155 12.05 3.36 -19.26
CA VAL A 155 13.52 3.40 -19.28
C VAL A 155 14.07 3.13 -17.89
N TYR A 156 14.87 2.09 -17.73
CA TYR A 156 15.48 1.71 -16.45
C TYR A 156 16.89 2.28 -16.33
N VAL A 157 17.10 3.19 -15.39
CA VAL A 157 18.35 3.94 -15.16
C VAL A 157 18.69 3.96 -13.68
N THR A 158 19.91 3.53 -13.35
CA THR A 158 20.38 3.44 -11.96
C THR A 158 21.54 4.37 -11.66
N THR A 159 21.99 5.15 -12.63
CA THR A 159 23.07 6.12 -12.51
C THR A 159 22.54 7.56 -12.54
N PRO A 160 23.19 8.49 -11.82
CA PRO A 160 22.93 9.93 -11.90
C PRO A 160 22.91 10.46 -13.33
N THR A 161 21.93 11.31 -13.66
CA THR A 161 21.89 12.08 -14.90
C THR A 161 22.31 13.52 -14.61
N VAL A 162 23.60 13.82 -14.76
CA VAL A 162 24.19 15.10 -14.33
C VAL A 162 24.66 15.98 -15.49
N SER A 163 24.54 15.49 -16.72
CA SER A 163 24.99 16.19 -17.93
C SER A 163 23.98 16.04 -19.09
N VAL A 164 24.11 16.93 -20.08
CA VAL A 164 23.32 16.86 -21.32
C VAL A 164 23.60 15.55 -22.07
N GLU A 165 24.83 15.05 -22.04
CA GLU A 165 25.20 13.78 -22.68
C GLU A 165 24.49 12.59 -22.03
N ASP A 166 24.32 12.61 -20.71
CA ASP A 166 23.60 11.55 -20.00
C ASP A 166 22.10 11.57 -20.36
N ALA A 167 21.50 12.77 -20.45
CA ALA A 167 20.12 12.92 -20.90
C ALA A 167 19.91 12.41 -22.34
N GLN A 168 20.84 12.68 -23.25
CA GLN A 168 20.81 12.17 -24.62
C GLN A 168 20.92 10.64 -24.68
N LYS A 169 21.77 10.04 -23.85
CA LYS A 169 21.86 8.56 -23.76
C LYS A 169 20.54 7.95 -23.31
N LEU A 170 19.85 8.58 -22.36
CA LEU A 170 18.56 8.13 -21.85
C LEU A 170 17.45 8.21 -22.90
N GLU A 171 17.43 9.25 -23.74
CA GLU A 171 16.46 9.36 -24.84
C GLU A 171 16.56 8.19 -25.83
N HIS A 172 17.76 7.65 -26.02
CA HIS A 172 18.01 6.53 -26.92
C HIS A 172 17.99 5.15 -26.25
N GLN A 173 17.80 5.09 -24.92
CA GLN A 173 17.79 3.84 -24.20
C GLN A 173 16.50 3.06 -24.48
N ALA A 174 16.64 1.75 -24.69
CA ALA A 174 15.51 0.87 -24.91
C ALA A 174 14.58 0.82 -23.68
N LYS A 175 13.27 0.88 -23.93
CA LYS A 175 12.26 0.69 -22.90
C LYS A 175 12.07 -0.80 -22.62
N ILE A 176 12.07 -1.18 -21.35
CA ILE A 176 11.84 -2.56 -20.89
C ILE A 176 10.44 -2.72 -20.32
N GLY A 177 9.89 -3.93 -20.42
CA GLY A 177 8.59 -4.28 -19.84
C GLY A 177 8.68 -4.79 -18.40
N LEU A 178 7.53 -4.99 -17.75
CA LEU A 178 7.46 -5.50 -16.38
C LEU A 178 8.19 -6.85 -16.17
N ASP A 179 8.14 -7.77 -17.13
CA ASP A 179 8.80 -9.08 -17.00
C ASP A 179 10.33 -8.99 -16.96
N GLU A 180 10.91 -7.98 -17.60
CA GLU A 180 12.35 -7.70 -17.54
C GLU A 180 12.71 -6.83 -16.33
N LEU A 181 11.82 -5.91 -15.96
CA LEU A 181 12.01 -5.00 -14.83
C LEU A 181 12.02 -5.74 -13.48
N LEU A 182 11.08 -6.66 -13.27
CA LEU A 182 10.89 -7.32 -11.96
C LEU A 182 12.16 -8.04 -11.46
N PRO A 183 12.87 -8.86 -12.27
CA PRO A 183 14.15 -9.44 -11.86
C PRO A 183 15.21 -8.40 -11.46
N LEU A 184 15.31 -7.28 -12.18
CA LEU A 184 16.27 -6.21 -11.85
C LEU A 184 15.96 -5.53 -10.52
N LEU A 185 14.67 -5.31 -10.22
CA LEU A 185 14.24 -4.74 -8.94
C LEU A 185 14.46 -5.73 -7.78
N ILE A 186 14.19 -7.02 -8.01
CA ILE A 186 14.46 -8.08 -7.03
C ILE A 186 15.96 -8.15 -6.72
N GLU A 187 16.81 -8.19 -7.74
CA GLU A 187 18.27 -8.21 -7.57
C GLU A 187 18.76 -6.98 -6.79
N CYS A 188 18.24 -5.79 -7.10
CA CYS A 188 18.56 -4.57 -6.34
C CYS A 188 18.17 -4.72 -4.86
N MET A 189 16.99 -5.27 -4.58
CA MET A 189 16.48 -5.43 -3.22
C MET A 189 17.19 -6.55 -2.42
N GLU A 190 17.55 -7.66 -3.08
CA GLU A 190 18.31 -8.78 -2.47
C GLU A 190 19.73 -8.37 -2.10
N ASN A 191 20.35 -7.48 -2.88
CA ASN A 191 21.70 -6.98 -2.66
C ASN A 191 21.76 -5.77 -1.72
N LEU A 192 20.65 -5.33 -1.13
CA LEU A 192 20.68 -4.23 -0.17
C LEU A 192 21.51 -4.58 1.06
N PRO A 193 22.30 -3.63 1.60
CA PRO A 193 23.04 -3.84 2.84
C PRO A 193 22.18 -4.30 4.02
N THR A 194 20.92 -3.87 4.09
CA THR A 194 19.96 -4.33 5.10
C THR A 194 18.51 -4.25 4.62
N LEU A 195 17.69 -5.19 5.10
CA LEU A 195 16.23 -5.15 4.93
C LEU A 195 15.50 -4.69 6.20
N ASP A 196 16.24 -4.38 7.27
CA ASP A 196 15.65 -3.91 8.52
C ASP A 196 15.25 -2.42 8.42
N ASP A 197 14.27 -2.04 9.23
CA ASP A 197 13.91 -0.63 9.44
C ASP A 197 15.08 0.12 10.11
N TYR A 198 15.08 1.45 10.00
CA TYR A 198 16.02 2.30 10.74
C TYR A 198 15.95 2.00 12.24
N LYS A 199 17.11 1.83 12.88
CA LYS A 199 17.22 1.62 14.33
C LYS A 199 17.90 2.81 15.00
N ASN A 200 18.98 3.29 14.40
CA ASN A 200 19.89 4.24 15.05
C ASN A 200 19.94 5.62 14.41
N SER A 201 19.45 5.78 13.18
CA SER A 201 19.44 7.10 12.52
C SER A 201 18.63 8.16 13.30
N ALA A 202 19.14 9.40 13.27
CA ALA A 202 18.45 10.58 13.80
C ALA A 202 17.04 10.77 13.20
N LEU A 203 16.84 10.28 11.96
CA LEU A 203 15.55 10.26 11.26
C LEU A 203 14.42 9.59 12.05
N VAL A 204 14.73 8.58 12.87
CA VAL A 204 13.73 7.82 13.65
C VAL A 204 13.91 7.89 15.16
N GLN A 205 15.07 8.36 15.62
CA GLN A 205 15.32 8.58 17.06
C GLN A 205 14.69 9.88 17.57
N TYR A 206 14.60 10.90 16.71
CA TYR A 206 14.07 12.20 17.07
C TYR A 206 12.79 12.51 16.31
N LYS A 207 12.00 13.41 16.90
CA LYS A 207 10.82 13.97 16.25
C LYS A 207 11.24 15.21 15.45
N LEU A 208 10.81 15.29 14.20
CA LEU A 208 10.93 16.51 13.41
C LEU A 208 9.78 17.44 13.80
N ASP A 209 10.03 18.56 14.47
CA ASP A 209 9.00 19.50 14.94
C ASP A 209 7.79 18.83 15.63
N THR A 210 8.06 17.84 16.49
CA THR A 210 7.11 16.98 17.23
C THR A 210 6.47 15.81 16.45
N TYR A 211 6.72 15.72 15.14
CA TYR A 211 6.27 14.63 14.27
C TYR A 211 7.17 13.40 14.37
N ASP A 212 6.56 12.23 14.51
CA ASP A 212 7.24 10.94 14.48
C ASP A 212 7.32 10.43 13.03
N LEU A 213 8.54 10.27 12.51
CA LEU A 213 8.81 9.84 11.14
C LEU A 213 8.97 8.32 11.00
N LYS A 214 8.85 7.54 12.07
CA LYS A 214 9.08 6.08 12.02
C LYS A 214 8.22 5.33 10.98
N ARG A 215 7.05 5.86 10.61
CA ARG A 215 6.18 5.27 9.56
C ARG A 215 6.33 5.95 8.20
N PHE A 216 7.19 6.97 8.07
CA PHE A 216 7.43 7.62 6.78
C PHE A 216 8.29 6.76 5.85
N PHE A 217 9.22 6.00 6.43
CA PHE A 217 10.22 5.26 5.67
C PHE A 217 9.68 3.93 5.16
N ILE A 218 10.08 3.56 3.95
CA ILE A 218 9.62 2.34 3.28
C ILE A 218 10.09 1.09 4.03
N ASN A 219 9.19 0.11 4.18
CA ASN A 219 9.55 -1.19 4.72
C ASN A 219 10.09 -2.10 3.61
N LYS A 220 11.39 -2.40 3.65
CA LYS A 220 12.10 -3.13 2.60
C LYS A 220 11.64 -4.58 2.47
N ARG A 221 11.28 -5.25 3.58
CA ARG A 221 10.79 -6.64 3.57
C ARG A 221 9.47 -6.76 2.83
N ILE A 222 8.53 -5.85 3.09
CA ILE A 222 7.24 -5.82 2.40
C ILE A 222 7.45 -5.54 0.91
N LEU A 223 8.27 -4.55 0.55
CA LEU A 223 8.56 -4.28 -0.87
C LEU A 223 9.17 -5.48 -1.58
N LEU A 224 10.17 -6.14 -0.99
CA LEU A 224 10.76 -7.35 -1.59
C LEU A 224 9.73 -8.48 -1.71
N GLY A 225 8.86 -8.65 -0.71
CA GLY A 225 7.71 -9.56 -0.78
C GLY A 225 6.77 -9.22 -1.95
N ASP A 226 6.46 -7.95 -2.14
CA ASP A 226 5.63 -7.46 -3.24
C ASP A 226 6.28 -7.76 -4.59
N LEU A 227 7.58 -7.50 -4.75
CA LEU A 227 8.30 -7.77 -5.99
C LEU A 227 8.31 -9.27 -6.33
N TYR A 228 8.56 -10.13 -5.35
CA TYR A 228 8.43 -11.58 -5.55
C TYR A 228 7.00 -11.98 -5.92
N LEU A 229 5.99 -11.41 -5.26
CA LEU A 229 4.58 -11.69 -5.57
C LEU A 229 4.23 -11.27 -7.00
N TRP A 230 4.70 -10.11 -7.45
CA TRP A 230 4.56 -9.64 -8.84
C TRP A 230 5.30 -10.52 -9.85
N ASN A 231 6.42 -11.13 -9.45
CA ASN A 231 7.21 -12.02 -10.28
C ASN A 231 6.75 -13.50 -10.22
N ASN A 232 5.67 -13.80 -9.49
CA ASN A 232 5.16 -15.15 -9.23
C ASN A 232 6.11 -16.06 -8.41
N ASN A 233 7.06 -15.48 -7.66
CA ASN A 233 7.94 -16.18 -6.72
C ASN A 233 7.24 -16.29 -5.35
N TYR A 234 6.17 -17.10 -5.29
CA TYR A 234 5.24 -17.08 -4.15
C TYR A 234 5.87 -17.51 -2.82
N ARG A 235 6.79 -18.48 -2.84
CA ARG A 235 7.42 -18.96 -1.61
C ARG A 235 8.31 -17.89 -1.01
N GLU A 236 9.10 -17.23 -1.85
CA GLU A 236 10.00 -16.13 -1.48
C GLU A 236 9.21 -14.91 -0.99
N ALA A 237 8.08 -14.60 -1.64
CA ALA A 237 7.14 -13.58 -1.17
C ALA A 237 6.63 -13.90 0.24
N ALA A 238 6.13 -15.13 0.44
CA ALA A 238 5.66 -15.59 1.74
C ALA A 238 6.74 -15.54 2.82
N VAL A 239 8.01 -15.84 2.49
CA VAL A 239 9.14 -15.72 3.42
C VAL A 239 9.31 -14.27 3.91
N GLN A 240 9.29 -13.29 3.00
CA GLN A 240 9.53 -11.90 3.39
C GLN A 240 8.36 -11.33 4.20
N TYR A 241 7.13 -11.57 3.75
CA TYR A 241 5.95 -11.16 4.52
C TYR A 241 5.90 -11.84 5.89
N ARG A 242 6.22 -13.14 5.98
CA ARG A 242 6.24 -13.86 7.27
C ARG A 242 7.29 -13.28 8.22
N LYS A 243 8.49 -12.95 7.74
CA LYS A 243 9.53 -12.28 8.54
C LYS A 243 9.02 -10.95 9.10
N PHE A 244 8.28 -10.19 8.31
CA PHE A 244 7.65 -8.95 8.78
C PHE A 244 6.53 -9.22 9.80
N LEU A 245 5.60 -10.12 9.50
CA LEU A 245 4.48 -10.48 10.38
C LEU A 245 4.94 -11.14 11.69
N ALA A 246 6.14 -11.76 11.71
CA ALA A 246 6.80 -12.28 12.89
C ALA A 246 7.28 -11.20 13.87
N THR A 247 7.15 -9.92 13.52
CA THR A 247 7.57 -8.82 14.38
C THR A 247 6.94 -9.00 15.77
N ASP A 248 7.81 -9.03 16.77
CA ASP A 248 7.45 -9.19 18.18
C ASP A 248 6.72 -10.50 18.53
N GLU A 249 6.82 -11.54 17.69
CA GLU A 249 6.20 -12.85 17.92
C GLU A 249 6.85 -13.59 19.10
N ASP A 250 8.16 -13.46 19.28
CA ASP A 250 8.90 -14.09 20.38
C ASP A 250 8.92 -13.27 21.68
N LYS A 251 8.24 -12.11 21.72
CA LYS A 251 8.12 -11.32 22.97
C LYS A 251 7.21 -12.04 23.98
N SER A 252 7.49 -11.86 25.28
CA SER A 252 6.78 -12.57 26.34
C SER A 252 5.26 -12.40 26.29
N ALA A 253 4.52 -13.48 26.60
CA ALA A 253 3.06 -13.56 26.50
C ALA A 253 2.28 -12.49 27.29
N THR A 254 2.87 -11.92 28.35
CA THR A 254 2.28 -10.84 29.16
C THR A 254 2.25 -9.49 28.45
N ALA A 255 2.95 -9.34 27.32
CA ALA A 255 3.03 -8.08 26.58
C ALA A 255 1.87 -7.84 25.61
N ASN A 256 0.93 -8.78 25.46
CA ASN A 256 -0.13 -8.72 24.43
C ASN A 256 0.41 -8.22 23.09
N SER A 257 1.34 -8.98 22.48
CA SER A 257 1.93 -8.60 21.20
C SER A 257 0.86 -8.64 20.10
N VAL A 258 0.22 -7.50 19.86
CA VAL A 258 -0.89 -7.30 18.89
C VAL A 258 -0.40 -6.72 17.56
N ARG A 259 0.91 -6.49 17.43
CA ARG A 259 1.49 -5.77 16.29
C ARG A 259 1.27 -6.55 14.99
N TYR A 260 0.63 -5.94 14.00
CA TYR A 260 0.35 -6.49 12.66
C TYR A 260 -0.44 -7.81 12.62
N ARG A 261 -1.21 -8.08 13.67
CA ARG A 261 -1.98 -9.33 13.80
C ARG A 261 -3.47 -9.16 13.53
N CYS A 262 -3.93 -7.92 13.30
CA CYS A 262 -5.35 -7.62 13.07
C CYS A 262 -6.28 -8.33 14.09
N GLY A 263 -5.87 -8.36 15.35
CA GLY A 263 -6.53 -9.16 16.38
C GLY A 263 -7.84 -8.55 16.88
N THR A 264 -8.74 -9.40 17.34
CA THR A 264 -10.01 -9.02 17.98
C THR A 264 -9.89 -9.15 19.49
N TYR A 265 -10.27 -8.11 20.24
CA TYR A 265 -10.32 -8.15 21.71
C TYR A 265 -11.67 -7.63 22.19
N SER A 266 -12.31 -8.28 23.15
CA SER A 266 -13.62 -7.84 23.69
C SER A 266 -13.74 -8.20 25.17
N THR A 267 -12.91 -7.58 26.01
CA THR A 267 -13.15 -7.53 27.47
C THR A 267 -12.54 -6.28 28.09
N GLY A 268 -13.36 -5.25 28.30
CA GLY A 268 -13.10 -4.17 29.28
C GLY A 268 -11.92 -3.23 29.00
N GLY A 269 -11.45 -3.13 27.76
CA GLY A 269 -10.36 -2.23 27.35
C GLY A 269 -10.53 -1.74 25.91
N ASP A 270 -9.72 -0.75 25.52
CA ASP A 270 -9.79 -0.11 24.21
C ASP A 270 -9.63 -1.11 23.06
N THR A 271 -10.67 -1.23 22.23
CA THR A 271 -10.65 -1.99 20.99
C THR A 271 -10.33 -1.06 19.83
N TYR A 272 -9.23 -1.29 19.13
CA TYR A 272 -8.71 -0.25 18.26
C TYR A 272 -9.20 -0.33 16.81
N PHE A 273 -9.33 -1.52 16.18
CA PHE A 273 -9.64 -1.62 14.73
C PHE A 273 -10.52 -2.83 14.36
N GLN A 274 -11.76 -2.90 14.85
CA GLN A 274 -12.68 -4.01 14.55
C GLN A 274 -14.14 -3.56 14.40
N VAL A 275 -14.97 -4.41 13.81
CA VAL A 275 -16.44 -4.25 13.85
C VAL A 275 -16.99 -5.41 14.66
N PHE A 276 -17.76 -5.11 15.70
CA PHE A 276 -18.23 -6.10 16.66
C PHE A 276 -19.57 -5.71 17.27
N TYR A 277 -20.17 -6.68 17.94
CA TYR A 277 -21.35 -6.54 18.78
C TYR A 277 -20.93 -6.72 20.23
N GLU A 278 -21.56 -6.00 21.16
CA GLU A 278 -21.24 -6.18 22.58
C GLU A 278 -21.43 -7.65 23.00
N ARG A 279 -20.56 -8.12 23.88
CA ARG A 279 -20.54 -9.52 24.31
C ARG A 279 -21.91 -9.93 24.87
N TYR A 280 -22.41 -11.08 24.44
CA TYR A 280 -23.74 -11.62 24.74
C TYR A 280 -24.91 -10.87 24.08
N MET A 281 -24.63 -9.95 23.16
CA MET A 281 -25.62 -9.20 22.37
C MET A 281 -25.33 -9.32 20.87
N GLU A 282 -24.71 -10.41 20.43
CA GLU A 282 -24.22 -10.59 19.06
C GLU A 282 -25.32 -10.52 18.00
N GLY A 283 -26.58 -10.79 18.37
CA GLY A 283 -27.75 -10.66 17.52
C GLY A 283 -28.42 -9.27 17.52
N ASP A 284 -28.03 -8.36 18.42
CA ASP A 284 -28.68 -7.06 18.60
C ASP A 284 -27.92 -5.95 17.88
N ILE A 285 -28.55 -5.34 16.88
CA ILE A 285 -27.99 -4.21 16.14
C ILE A 285 -27.70 -3.00 17.02
N ASN A 286 -28.39 -2.83 18.15
CA ASN A 286 -28.13 -1.73 19.08
C ASN A 286 -26.79 -1.88 19.81
N SER A 287 -26.23 -3.09 19.85
CA SER A 287 -24.92 -3.38 20.43
C SER A 287 -23.77 -3.23 19.43
N TYR A 288 -24.08 -2.91 18.17
CA TYR A 288 -23.10 -2.72 17.10
C TYR A 288 -22.10 -1.61 17.43
N LYS A 289 -20.81 -1.90 17.26
CA LYS A 289 -19.69 -0.95 17.37
C LYS A 289 -18.77 -1.11 16.17
N ASN A 290 -18.36 0.03 15.62
CA ASN A 290 -17.36 0.09 14.56
C ASN A 290 -16.17 0.92 15.03
N THR A 291 -15.09 0.23 15.42
CA THR A 291 -13.80 0.85 15.71
C THR A 291 -12.80 0.68 14.58
N TRP A 292 -13.12 -0.08 13.52
CA TRP A 292 -12.26 -0.26 12.34
C TRP A 292 -11.85 1.08 11.73
N LEU A 293 -12.79 2.02 11.61
CA LEU A 293 -12.55 3.37 11.07
C LEU A 293 -11.48 4.17 11.83
N ASN A 294 -11.18 3.81 13.09
CA ASN A 294 -10.22 4.54 13.92
C ASN A 294 -8.81 4.54 13.33
N MET A 295 -8.46 3.61 12.45
CA MET A 295 -7.15 3.62 11.78
C MET A 295 -6.98 4.86 10.90
N PHE A 296 -8.08 5.41 10.40
CA PHE A 296 -8.12 6.61 9.57
C PHE A 296 -8.40 7.88 10.39
N SER A 297 -9.13 7.77 11.50
CA SER A 297 -9.56 8.94 12.30
C SER A 297 -8.64 9.32 13.45
N PHE A 298 -7.82 8.39 13.95
CA PHE A 298 -6.88 8.72 15.01
C PHE A 298 -5.75 9.62 14.49
N GLN A 299 -5.33 10.54 15.37
CA GLN A 299 -4.13 11.33 15.19
C GLN A 299 -2.92 10.43 14.92
N ALA A 300 -2.02 10.85 14.05
CA ALA A 300 -0.96 10.01 13.50
C ALA A 300 -0.01 9.39 14.55
N ASP A 301 0.15 10.04 15.70
CA ASP A 301 1.00 9.60 16.80
C ASP A 301 0.30 8.68 17.83
N LYS A 302 -0.99 8.40 17.64
CA LYS A 302 -1.73 7.49 18.53
C LYS A 302 -1.07 6.12 18.56
N SER A 303 -0.75 5.65 19.77
CA SER A 303 -0.03 4.39 19.98
C SER A 303 -0.75 3.15 19.42
N ALA A 304 -2.09 3.18 19.42
CA ALA A 304 -2.89 2.10 18.84
C ALA A 304 -2.53 1.83 17.38
N LEU A 305 -2.18 2.86 16.59
CA LEU A 305 -1.87 2.73 15.17
C LEU A 305 -0.63 1.85 14.90
N TRP A 306 0.24 1.61 15.90
CA TRP A 306 1.41 0.73 15.77
C TRP A 306 1.06 -0.74 15.52
N SER A 307 -0.19 -1.15 15.73
CA SER A 307 -0.62 -2.51 15.42
C SER A 307 -1.15 -2.69 13.99
N GLU A 308 -1.47 -1.60 13.27
CA GLU A 308 -2.12 -1.68 11.96
C GLU A 308 -1.34 -0.92 10.88
N LEU A 309 -0.97 0.35 11.12
CA LEU A 309 -0.30 1.19 10.13
C LEU A 309 1.20 0.89 10.06
N ILE A 310 1.71 0.72 8.84
CA ILE A 310 3.10 0.33 8.58
C ILE A 310 3.84 1.46 7.89
N TRP A 311 3.38 1.82 6.69
CA TRP A 311 3.98 2.87 5.86
C TRP A 311 2.91 3.89 5.50
N THR A 312 3.07 5.10 6.02
CA THR A 312 2.12 6.20 5.84
C THR A 312 2.84 7.52 5.82
N ILE A 313 2.44 8.41 4.92
CA ILE A 313 2.98 9.76 4.83
C ILE A 313 1.94 10.76 5.34
N SER A 314 2.26 11.48 6.41
CA SER A 314 1.37 12.48 7.00
C SER A 314 1.64 13.85 6.41
N TYR A 315 0.58 14.61 6.17
CA TYR A 315 0.62 15.98 5.68
C TYR A 315 0.16 16.89 6.81
N ASP A 316 0.90 17.98 7.04
CA ASP A 316 0.55 18.97 8.04
C ASP A 316 0.34 20.34 7.41
N GLU A 317 -0.52 21.15 8.01
CA GLU A 317 -0.84 22.50 7.55
C GLU A 317 0.37 23.45 7.50
N LYS A 318 1.44 23.15 8.24
CA LYS A 318 2.64 23.99 8.34
C LYS A 318 3.65 23.74 7.22
N PHE A 319 3.52 22.65 6.48
CA PHE A 319 4.53 22.22 5.52
C PHE A 319 3.90 21.95 4.14
N GLU A 320 4.60 22.36 3.10
CA GLU A 320 4.31 21.89 1.74
C GLU A 320 5.03 20.56 1.47
N PRO A 321 4.50 19.71 0.56
CA PRO A 321 3.27 19.91 -0.22
C PRO A 321 2.00 19.74 0.63
N TYR A 322 0.92 20.42 0.23
CA TYR A 322 -0.38 20.28 0.89
C TYR A 322 -1.08 18.98 0.50
N PHE A 323 -1.93 18.46 1.39
CA PHE A 323 -2.62 17.19 1.18
C PHE A 323 -3.60 17.25 -0.02
N PRO A 324 -3.33 16.52 -1.12
CA PRO A 324 -4.08 16.73 -2.36
C PRO A 324 -5.46 16.04 -2.38
N MET A 325 -5.67 15.01 -1.55
CA MET A 325 -6.91 14.24 -1.55
C MET A 325 -8.14 15.04 -1.10
N ILE A 326 -7.97 16.17 -0.39
CA ILE A 326 -9.07 17.08 -0.06
C ILE A 326 -9.75 17.59 -1.34
N GLU A 327 -8.97 18.04 -2.33
CA GLU A 327 -9.53 18.56 -3.58
C GLU A 327 -10.19 17.44 -4.40
N LEU A 328 -9.68 16.21 -4.33
CA LEU A 328 -10.26 15.06 -5.03
C LEU A 328 -11.61 14.64 -4.45
N PHE A 329 -11.73 14.55 -3.12
CA PHE A 329 -12.83 13.80 -2.49
C PHE A 329 -13.83 14.64 -1.67
N ALA A 330 -13.43 15.78 -1.10
CA ALA A 330 -14.36 16.57 -0.30
C ALA A 330 -15.32 17.36 -1.21
N ASN A 331 -16.59 17.46 -0.80
CA ASN A 331 -17.61 18.27 -1.46
C ASN A 331 -18.00 19.55 -0.70
N GLN A 332 -17.31 19.83 0.40
CA GLN A 332 -17.47 21.04 1.20
C GLN A 332 -16.12 21.77 1.36
N GLY A 333 -16.17 23.03 1.78
CA GLY A 333 -14.98 23.83 2.07
C GLY A 333 -14.13 24.13 0.83
N LYS A 334 -12.93 23.53 0.75
CA LYS A 334 -11.98 23.67 -0.37
C LYS A 334 -11.89 22.42 -1.24
N GLY A 335 -12.71 21.41 -0.96
CA GLY A 335 -12.85 20.26 -1.84
C GLY A 335 -13.47 20.64 -3.19
N LYS A 336 -12.99 20.02 -4.27
CA LYS A 336 -13.56 20.17 -5.62
C LYS A 336 -14.49 19.01 -5.99
N TYR A 337 -14.53 17.97 -5.16
CA TYR A 337 -15.33 16.76 -5.33
C TYR A 337 -15.19 16.18 -6.74
N GLN A 338 -13.96 15.92 -7.18
CA GLN A 338 -13.68 15.43 -8.52
C GLN A 338 -13.92 13.92 -8.66
N LEU A 339 -13.74 13.17 -7.58
CA LEU A 339 -13.84 11.71 -7.55
C LEU A 339 -14.78 11.26 -6.43
N LYS A 340 -15.50 10.18 -6.69
CA LYS A 340 -16.44 9.53 -5.76
C LYS A 340 -16.23 8.02 -5.77
N PRO A 341 -16.73 7.29 -4.76
CA PRO A 341 -16.97 5.86 -4.92
C PRO A 341 -17.84 5.55 -6.14
N SER A 342 -17.59 4.44 -6.82
CA SER A 342 -18.46 3.97 -7.89
C SER A 342 -19.79 3.48 -7.32
N ASP A 343 -20.84 3.56 -8.12
CA ASP A 343 -22.17 3.10 -7.72
C ASP A 343 -22.16 1.58 -7.43
N TYR A 344 -21.31 0.81 -8.14
CA TYR A 344 -21.06 -0.60 -7.81
C TYR A 344 -20.48 -0.78 -6.40
N ALA A 345 -19.47 0.00 -6.02
CA ALA A 345 -18.85 -0.12 -4.71
C ALA A 345 -19.88 0.16 -3.60
N VAL A 346 -20.63 1.26 -3.72
CA VAL A 346 -21.62 1.72 -2.73
C VAL A 346 -22.79 0.75 -2.62
N GLU A 347 -23.40 0.38 -3.74
CA GLU A 347 -24.70 -0.30 -3.75
C GLU A 347 -24.60 -1.83 -3.85
N SER A 348 -23.44 -2.37 -4.19
CA SER A 348 -23.25 -3.81 -4.41
C SER A 348 -22.12 -4.40 -3.57
N LEU A 349 -20.93 -3.79 -3.54
CA LEU A 349 -19.77 -4.43 -2.91
C LEU A 349 -19.95 -4.65 -1.40
N TRP A 350 -20.14 -3.59 -0.61
CA TRP A 350 -20.34 -3.69 0.84
C TRP A 350 -21.78 -4.08 1.21
N ALA A 351 -22.77 -3.59 0.46
CA ALA A 351 -24.19 -3.87 0.73
C ALA A 351 -24.58 -5.34 0.51
N SER A 352 -23.83 -6.10 -0.29
CA SER A 352 -24.06 -7.55 -0.49
C SER A 352 -23.42 -8.44 0.58
N GLN A 353 -22.61 -7.87 1.48
CA GLN A 353 -21.97 -8.65 2.54
C GLN A 353 -22.99 -9.02 3.62
N THR A 354 -22.68 -10.04 4.42
CA THR A 354 -23.55 -10.50 5.51
C THR A 354 -22.78 -10.58 6.80
N GLN A 355 -23.22 -9.84 7.81
CA GLN A 355 -22.71 -9.91 9.18
C GLN A 355 -23.03 -11.28 9.82
N THR A 356 -22.30 -11.65 10.87
CA THR A 356 -22.48 -12.91 11.61
C THR A 356 -23.91 -13.09 12.14
N ASN A 357 -24.58 -12.01 12.52
CA ASN A 357 -25.99 -12.00 12.93
C ASN A 357 -27.01 -12.09 11.78
N GLY A 358 -26.54 -12.11 10.52
CA GLY A 358 -27.37 -12.19 9.32
C GLY A 358 -27.76 -10.85 8.71
N ALA A 359 -27.38 -9.71 9.30
CA ALA A 359 -27.67 -8.40 8.72
C ALA A 359 -26.89 -8.17 7.40
N PRO A 360 -27.53 -7.63 6.34
CA PRO A 360 -26.91 -7.50 5.02
C PRO A 360 -26.09 -6.22 4.88
N PHE A 361 -24.92 -6.14 5.52
CA PHE A 361 -23.97 -5.03 5.34
C PHE A 361 -22.54 -5.40 5.76
N ASP A 362 -21.59 -4.51 5.45
CA ASP A 362 -20.22 -4.52 5.94
C ASP A 362 -19.90 -3.16 6.56
N GLY A 363 -19.49 -3.17 7.84
CA GLY A 363 -19.14 -1.96 8.59
C GLY A 363 -17.95 -1.19 8.02
N ARG A 364 -17.17 -1.76 7.10
CA ARG A 364 -16.09 -1.05 6.40
C ARG A 364 -16.62 -0.09 5.33
N GLY A 365 -17.86 -0.24 4.87
CA GLY A 365 -18.47 0.57 3.82
C GLY A 365 -18.90 1.96 4.28
N GLU A 366 -20.22 2.16 4.38
CA GLU A 366 -20.85 3.44 4.74
C GLU A 366 -20.41 3.93 6.14
N ASP A 367 -20.21 5.25 6.26
CA ASP A 367 -19.67 5.95 7.43
C ASP A 367 -18.24 5.53 7.85
N SER A 368 -17.56 4.74 7.03
CA SER A 368 -16.16 4.32 7.23
C SER A 368 -15.29 4.59 6.01
N SER A 369 -15.42 3.79 4.95
CA SER A 369 -14.66 4.01 3.71
C SER A 369 -15.26 5.14 2.85
N PHE A 370 -16.58 5.29 2.88
CA PHE A 370 -17.31 6.36 2.21
C PHE A 370 -18.41 6.94 3.10
N LYS A 371 -18.94 8.11 2.74
CA LYS A 371 -20.02 8.76 3.47
C LYS A 371 -20.91 9.60 2.56
N TRP A 372 -22.18 9.73 2.91
CA TRP A 372 -23.09 10.68 2.27
C TRP A 372 -23.02 12.06 2.94
N VAL A 373 -22.73 13.09 2.15
CA VAL A 373 -22.68 14.49 2.58
C VAL A 373 -23.49 15.31 1.58
N ASP A 374 -24.55 15.98 2.04
CA ASP A 374 -25.45 16.79 1.20
C ASP A 374 -25.98 16.04 -0.05
N GLY A 375 -26.28 14.74 0.11
CA GLY A 375 -26.80 13.89 -0.98
C GLY A 375 -25.74 13.38 -1.96
N GLN A 376 -24.45 13.66 -1.72
CA GLN A 376 -23.33 13.19 -2.53
C GLN A 376 -22.45 12.23 -1.73
N CYS A 377 -22.02 11.13 -2.37
CA CYS A 377 -21.16 10.13 -1.74
C CYS A 377 -19.68 10.51 -1.88
N VAL A 378 -18.98 10.73 -0.77
CA VAL A 378 -17.56 11.11 -0.73
C VAL A 378 -16.69 9.93 -0.29
N VAL A 379 -15.44 9.88 -0.75
CA VAL A 379 -14.43 8.95 -0.21
C VAL A 379 -13.99 9.47 1.16
N GLN A 380 -14.40 8.78 2.22
CA GLN A 380 -14.26 9.25 3.61
C GLN A 380 -12.87 8.95 4.20
N LYS A 381 -12.19 7.88 3.76
CA LYS A 381 -10.88 7.45 4.34
C LYS A 381 -9.84 8.57 4.42
N TYR A 382 -9.83 9.48 3.45
CA TYR A 382 -8.88 10.59 3.40
C TYR A 382 -9.42 11.89 4.00
N LEU A 383 -10.66 11.92 4.49
CA LEU A 383 -11.32 13.15 4.97
C LEU A 383 -11.52 13.19 6.49
N TYR A 384 -11.03 12.19 7.23
CA TYR A 384 -11.17 12.17 8.69
C TYR A 384 -10.44 13.31 9.42
N ASP A 385 -9.30 13.76 8.88
CA ASP A 385 -8.56 14.91 9.42
C ASP A 385 -9.04 16.25 8.85
N TYR A 386 -10.01 16.25 7.92
CA TYR A 386 -10.48 17.45 7.23
C TYR A 386 -11.70 18.07 7.94
N ASP A 387 -11.58 19.34 8.31
CA ASP A 387 -12.67 20.15 8.86
C ASP A 387 -13.08 21.23 7.83
N PRO A 388 -14.27 21.12 7.19
CA PRO A 388 -14.76 22.11 6.24
C PRO A 388 -14.91 23.52 6.82
N ALA A 389 -15.07 23.66 8.14
CA ALA A 389 -15.13 24.96 8.82
C ALA A 389 -13.75 25.60 9.00
N LYS A 390 -12.66 24.82 8.85
CA LYS A 390 -11.26 25.28 8.86
C LYS A 390 -10.55 24.86 7.57
N PRO A 391 -11.04 25.32 6.41
CA PRO A 391 -10.71 24.72 5.13
C PRO A 391 -9.26 24.97 4.65
N TYR A 392 -8.49 25.78 5.36
CA TYR A 392 -7.07 26.02 5.12
C TYR A 392 -6.16 25.04 5.89
N MET A 393 -6.70 24.29 6.85
CA MET A 393 -5.99 23.22 7.55
C MET A 393 -5.94 21.98 6.66
N LYS A 394 -5.01 21.95 5.71
CA LYS A 394 -4.88 20.87 4.71
C LYS A 394 -4.10 19.67 5.24
N ARG A 395 -4.52 19.15 6.39
CA ARG A 395 -3.96 17.94 7.01
C ARG A 395 -4.50 16.68 6.34
N GLY A 396 -3.74 15.61 6.44
CA GLY A 396 -4.21 14.29 6.08
C GLY A 396 -3.11 13.25 6.07
N ARG A 397 -3.44 12.05 5.58
CA ARG A 397 -2.51 10.93 5.56
C ARG A 397 -2.65 10.14 4.27
N TRP A 398 -1.53 9.88 3.62
CA TRP A 398 -1.44 8.92 2.54
C TRP A 398 -1.10 7.54 3.11
N PHE A 399 -1.96 6.56 2.82
CA PHE A 399 -1.81 5.18 3.25
C PHE A 399 -1.11 4.37 2.14
N LEU A 400 0.02 3.74 2.46
CA LEU A 400 0.81 2.95 1.51
C LEU A 400 0.87 1.47 1.87
N ASN A 401 0.96 1.14 3.17
CA ASN A 401 0.87 -0.23 3.66
C ASN A 401 0.31 -0.28 5.09
N ARG A 402 -0.50 -1.30 5.33
CA ARG A 402 -1.07 -1.65 6.64
C ARG A 402 -1.21 -3.16 6.80
N ALA A 403 -1.36 -3.62 8.03
CA ALA A 403 -1.27 -5.03 8.41
C ALA A 403 -2.21 -5.93 7.60
N ALA A 404 -3.48 -5.52 7.42
CA ALA A 404 -4.45 -6.31 6.67
C ALA A 404 -4.03 -6.54 5.21
N LEU A 405 -3.46 -5.53 4.54
CA LEU A 405 -2.96 -5.67 3.17
C LEU A 405 -1.80 -6.68 3.09
N VAL A 406 -0.86 -6.62 4.03
CA VAL A 406 0.28 -7.56 4.09
C VAL A 406 -0.21 -8.98 4.36
N LEU A 407 -1.19 -9.16 5.24
CA LEU A 407 -1.81 -10.47 5.51
C LEU A 407 -2.52 -11.03 4.28
N LEU A 408 -3.26 -10.22 3.52
CA LEU A 408 -3.92 -10.66 2.29
C LEU A 408 -2.91 -11.05 1.21
N ARG A 409 -1.84 -10.27 1.03
CA ARG A 409 -0.75 -10.61 0.08
C ARG A 409 0.02 -11.86 0.50
N TYR A 410 0.25 -12.04 1.81
CA TYR A 410 0.81 -13.28 2.35
C TYR A 410 -0.12 -14.47 2.09
N ALA A 411 -1.43 -14.32 2.34
CA ALA A 411 -2.41 -15.37 2.08
C ALA A 411 -2.45 -15.75 0.61
N GLU A 412 -2.33 -14.78 -0.30
CA GLU A 412 -2.22 -15.04 -1.73
C GLU A 412 -0.97 -15.87 -2.06
N ALA A 413 0.19 -15.46 -1.55
CA ALA A 413 1.44 -16.19 -1.72
C ALA A 413 1.35 -17.63 -1.16
N ALA A 414 0.78 -17.80 0.04
CA ALA A 414 0.57 -19.10 0.66
C ALA A 414 -0.39 -19.99 -0.13
N ASN A 415 -1.51 -19.44 -0.60
CA ASN A 415 -2.47 -20.13 -1.45
C ASN A 415 -1.80 -20.67 -2.73
N ARG A 416 -0.98 -19.84 -3.38
CA ARG A 416 -0.24 -20.22 -4.59
C ARG A 416 0.90 -21.20 -4.34
N CYS A 417 1.33 -21.38 -3.08
CA CYS A 417 2.21 -22.46 -2.65
C CYS A 417 1.45 -23.75 -2.27
N GLY A 418 0.12 -23.80 -2.44
CA GLY A 418 -0.71 -24.96 -2.13
C GLY A 418 -1.29 -24.97 -0.71
N TYR A 419 -1.10 -23.91 0.08
CA TYR A 419 -1.62 -23.80 1.45
C TYR A 419 -2.97 -23.05 1.45
N THR A 420 -3.93 -23.56 0.69
CA THR A 420 -5.26 -22.93 0.51
C THR A 420 -6.04 -22.81 1.82
N ASP A 421 -6.00 -23.82 2.70
CA ASP A 421 -6.66 -23.75 4.01
C ASP A 421 -6.06 -22.66 4.94
N LEU A 422 -4.75 -22.42 4.82
CA LEU A 422 -4.11 -21.32 5.54
C LEU A 422 -4.60 -19.98 5.00
N ALA A 423 -4.68 -19.82 3.68
CA ALA A 423 -5.23 -18.62 3.07
C ALA A 423 -6.72 -18.40 3.44
N TYR A 424 -7.51 -19.48 3.44
CA TYR A 424 -8.90 -19.48 3.91
C TYR A 424 -9.00 -19.01 5.36
N SER A 425 -8.14 -19.52 6.24
CA SER A 425 -8.12 -19.11 7.66
C SER A 425 -7.78 -17.63 7.84
N ILE A 426 -6.86 -17.08 7.03
CA ILE A 426 -6.49 -15.66 7.07
C ILE A 426 -7.63 -14.79 6.57
N LEU A 427 -8.34 -15.23 5.54
CA LEU A 427 -9.50 -14.52 5.02
C LEU A 427 -10.64 -14.50 6.03
N ASN A 428 -11.05 -15.67 6.52
CA ASN A 428 -12.37 -15.87 7.14
C ASN A 428 -12.37 -15.72 8.66
N GLU A 429 -11.95 -16.75 9.40
CA GLU A 429 -12.24 -16.88 10.84
C GLU A 429 -11.00 -17.03 11.72
N GLY A 430 -9.81 -16.92 11.12
CA GLY A 430 -8.54 -16.99 11.82
C GLY A 430 -8.11 -18.41 12.18
N PHE A 431 -6.87 -18.54 12.65
CA PHE A 431 -6.24 -19.84 12.84
C PHE A 431 -6.92 -20.66 13.94
N LYS A 432 -7.27 -20.03 15.08
CA LYS A 432 -7.83 -20.75 16.23
C LYS A 432 -9.18 -21.41 15.91
N ASN A 433 -10.00 -20.80 15.06
CA ASN A 433 -11.31 -21.32 14.71
C ASN A 433 -11.25 -22.31 13.53
N THR A 434 -10.25 -22.16 12.66
CA THR A 434 -10.08 -23.05 11.49
C THR A 434 -9.43 -24.39 11.88
N TYR A 435 -8.60 -24.43 12.93
CA TYR A 435 -7.86 -25.63 13.37
C TYR A 435 -8.26 -26.06 14.82
N THR A 436 -8.63 -27.33 15.11
CA THR A 436 -9.19 -27.83 16.42
C THR A 436 -8.23 -28.72 17.28
N TRP A 437 -8.68 -29.24 18.47
CA TRP A 437 -7.94 -30.17 19.40
C TRP A 437 -8.84 -31.23 20.07
N GLY A 438 -8.36 -32.49 20.23
CA GLY A 438 -8.91 -33.54 21.12
C GLY A 438 -8.31 -34.95 20.93
N ASP A 439 -8.43 -35.84 21.94
CA ASP A 439 -7.81 -37.19 22.02
C ASP A 439 -8.39 -38.24 21.04
N GLU A 440 -9.43 -37.88 20.30
CA GLU A 440 -10.27 -38.81 19.52
C GLU A 440 -10.01 -38.75 18.02
N TYR A 441 -9.16 -37.84 17.54
CA TYR A 441 -8.89 -37.65 16.11
C TYR A 441 -7.41 -37.34 15.87
N GLY A 442 -6.74 -38.21 15.12
CA GLY A 442 -5.37 -38.00 14.66
C GLY A 442 -5.22 -36.75 13.77
N ASP A 443 -4.04 -36.13 13.86
CA ASP A 443 -3.43 -35.17 12.91
C ASP A 443 -4.05 -33.78 12.68
N GLN A 444 -4.68 -33.13 13.67
CA GLN A 444 -5.09 -31.71 13.53
C GLN A 444 -4.83 -30.88 14.80
N ASN A 445 -3.87 -29.93 14.72
CA ASN A 445 -3.37 -29.11 15.83
C ASN A 445 -3.65 -27.60 15.60
N ARG A 446 -3.88 -26.81 16.67
CA ARG A 446 -4.13 -25.33 16.68
C ARG A 446 -2.90 -24.46 16.31
N GLN A 447 -2.00 -25.07 15.61
CA GLN A 447 -0.72 -24.60 15.13
C GLN A 447 -0.65 -25.17 13.74
N THR A 448 -0.39 -24.35 12.72
CA THR A 448 -0.32 -24.89 11.37
C THR A 448 0.83 -25.91 11.22
N GLY A 449 1.79 -26.03 12.16
CA GLY A 449 3.01 -26.84 11.95
C GLY A 449 3.30 -27.97 12.93
N TYR A 450 2.50 -28.24 13.97
CA TYR A 450 2.91 -29.20 15.03
C TYR A 450 2.10 -30.51 15.07
N GLY A 451 1.27 -30.80 14.06
CA GLY A 451 0.71 -32.15 13.85
C GLY A 451 1.81 -33.15 13.47
N PRO A 452 1.60 -34.46 13.66
CA PRO A 452 2.46 -35.48 13.05
C PRO A 452 2.70 -35.16 11.56
N GLY A 453 3.96 -35.07 11.15
CA GLY A 453 4.36 -34.76 9.77
C GLY A 453 4.60 -33.28 9.44
N GLU A 454 4.47 -32.34 10.39
CA GLU A 454 4.72 -30.90 10.18
C GLU A 454 4.05 -30.33 8.90
N PRO A 455 2.72 -30.41 8.77
CA PRO A 455 2.02 -30.15 7.50
C PRO A 455 2.23 -28.72 6.94
N TYR A 456 2.60 -27.74 7.78
CA TYR A 456 2.95 -26.40 7.33
C TYR A 456 4.35 -26.03 7.82
N PRO A 457 5.39 -26.24 6.99
CA PRO A 457 6.75 -25.82 7.30
C PRO A 457 6.90 -24.30 7.22
N ALA A 458 8.02 -23.76 7.69
CA ALA A 458 8.35 -22.34 7.46
C ALA A 458 8.33 -22.01 5.94
N PRO A 459 7.73 -20.88 5.51
CA PRO A 459 7.18 -19.76 6.30
C PRO A 459 5.67 -19.85 6.61
N PHE A 460 5.04 -21.02 6.50
CA PHE A 460 3.58 -21.23 6.59
C PHE A 460 3.07 -21.53 8.00
N TYR A 461 3.96 -21.42 8.98
CA TYR A 461 3.69 -21.71 10.37
C TYR A 461 3.17 -20.49 11.17
N PHE A 462 2.04 -20.66 11.87
CA PHE A 462 1.48 -19.72 12.85
C PHE A 462 1.04 -20.42 14.14
N ASP A 463 1.37 -19.82 15.29
CA ASP A 463 0.96 -20.32 16.61
C ASP A 463 -0.23 -19.52 17.18
N ALA A 464 -1.39 -20.17 17.24
CA ALA A 464 -2.61 -19.59 17.78
C ALA A 464 -3.10 -20.30 19.06
N ARG A 465 -2.22 -21.03 19.76
CA ARG A 465 -2.58 -21.72 21.01
C ARG A 465 -3.03 -20.75 22.10
N SER A 466 -4.07 -21.15 22.83
CA SER A 466 -4.53 -20.48 24.03
C SER A 466 -5.06 -21.54 25.01
N MET A 467 -4.40 -21.67 26.16
CA MET A 467 -4.72 -22.65 27.21
C MET A 467 -4.41 -22.09 28.59
N ASP A 468 -5.22 -22.44 29.59
CA ASP A 468 -5.09 -21.92 30.96
C ASP A 468 -4.22 -22.79 31.87
N ALA A 469 -4.13 -24.08 31.58
CA ALA A 469 -3.36 -25.05 32.36
C ALA A 469 -2.64 -26.05 31.44
N PRO A 470 -1.31 -25.94 31.24
CA PRO A 470 -0.46 -24.83 31.67
C PRO A 470 -0.85 -23.51 30.99
N TYR A 471 -0.61 -22.38 31.66
CA TYR A 471 -0.93 -21.07 31.09
C TYR A 471 -0.05 -20.80 29.87
N HIS A 472 -0.67 -20.72 28.70
CA HIS A 472 -0.02 -20.40 27.44
C HIS A 472 -0.93 -19.52 26.59
N ARG A 473 -0.35 -18.45 26.03
CA ARG A 473 -1.01 -17.49 25.14
C ARG A 473 -0.08 -17.21 23.97
N ALA A 474 -0.37 -17.83 22.83
CA ALA A 474 0.41 -17.65 21.63
C ALA A 474 0.09 -16.28 20.96
N PRO A 475 0.99 -15.79 20.09
CA PRO A 475 0.85 -14.47 19.49
C PRO A 475 -0.35 -14.33 18.55
N TRP A 476 -0.77 -15.40 17.87
CA TRP A 476 -1.85 -15.35 16.87
C TRP A 476 -3.21 -15.85 17.39
N ARG A 477 -3.33 -16.09 18.69
CA ARG A 477 -4.54 -16.65 19.32
C ARG A 477 -5.81 -15.79 19.15
N ASP A 478 -5.62 -14.48 18.99
CA ASP A 478 -6.68 -13.46 18.91
C ASP A 478 -6.88 -12.97 17.47
N PHE A 479 -6.21 -13.59 16.48
CA PHE A 479 -6.46 -13.32 15.08
C PHE A 479 -7.66 -14.12 14.60
N ASN A 480 -8.73 -13.40 14.24
CA ASN A 480 -10.01 -13.98 13.79
C ASN A 480 -10.21 -13.89 12.27
N GLY A 481 -9.15 -13.70 11.49
CA GLY A 481 -9.25 -13.47 10.05
C GLY A 481 -9.68 -12.04 9.70
N ILE A 482 -9.46 -11.64 8.45
CA ILE A 482 -9.79 -10.29 7.98
C ILE A 482 -11.30 -10.05 8.02
N ARG A 483 -12.11 -11.03 7.59
CA ARG A 483 -13.57 -10.97 7.64
C ARG A 483 -14.12 -11.09 9.05
N GLY A 484 -13.61 -12.03 9.85
CA GLY A 484 -14.04 -12.20 11.23
C GLY A 484 -13.72 -11.00 12.12
N ARG A 485 -12.65 -10.23 11.84
CA ARG A 485 -12.35 -8.96 12.52
C ARG A 485 -13.45 -7.91 12.33
N VAL A 486 -14.22 -8.00 11.25
CA VAL A 486 -15.30 -7.07 10.96
C VAL A 486 -16.69 -7.71 11.04
N SER A 487 -16.80 -8.79 11.83
CA SER A 487 -18.04 -9.53 12.08
C SER A 487 -18.78 -9.98 10.82
N LEU A 488 -18.07 -10.23 9.72
CA LEU A 488 -18.65 -10.84 8.53
C LEU A 488 -18.70 -12.35 8.65
N LYS A 489 -19.73 -12.97 8.06
CA LYS A 489 -19.78 -14.42 7.89
C LYS A 489 -18.61 -14.88 7.02
N ALA A 490 -18.09 -16.06 7.38
CA ALA A 490 -17.13 -16.78 6.55
C ALA A 490 -17.71 -16.98 5.14
N LYS A 491 -16.89 -16.69 4.14
CA LYS A 491 -17.21 -16.96 2.74
C LYS A 491 -16.80 -18.40 2.43
N PRO A 492 -17.74 -19.26 1.99
CA PRO A 492 -17.41 -20.64 1.68
C PRO A 492 -16.47 -20.71 0.46
N LEU A 493 -15.57 -21.69 0.46
CA LEU A 493 -14.71 -21.99 -0.68
C LEU A 493 -15.51 -22.84 -1.67
N GLU A 494 -16.07 -22.20 -2.69
CA GLU A 494 -16.94 -22.82 -3.69
C GLU A 494 -16.38 -22.55 -5.11
N PRO A 495 -15.44 -23.37 -5.60
CA PRO A 495 -14.90 -23.23 -6.94
C PRO A 495 -15.98 -23.42 -8.01
N GLN A 496 -15.93 -22.60 -9.06
CA GLN A 496 -16.78 -22.78 -10.24
C GLN A 496 -16.40 -24.07 -11.00
N GLN A 497 -17.26 -24.50 -11.93
CA GLN A 497 -16.92 -25.58 -12.85
C GLN A 497 -15.59 -25.25 -13.58
N ASP A 498 -14.66 -26.21 -13.56
CA ASP A 498 -13.30 -26.10 -14.12
C ASP A 498 -12.35 -25.12 -13.40
N GLU A 499 -12.71 -24.66 -12.21
CA GLU A 499 -11.86 -23.86 -11.33
C GLU A 499 -11.24 -24.72 -10.21
N THR A 500 -9.97 -24.49 -9.88
CA THR A 500 -9.33 -25.12 -8.71
C THR A 500 -9.59 -24.34 -7.43
N ASP A 501 -9.46 -24.99 -6.28
CA ASP A 501 -9.53 -24.34 -4.96
C ASP A 501 -8.56 -23.16 -4.85
N VAL A 502 -7.35 -23.31 -5.40
CA VAL A 502 -6.34 -22.25 -5.44
C VAL A 502 -6.84 -21.04 -6.25
N GLN A 503 -7.46 -21.25 -7.41
CA GLN A 503 -7.99 -20.17 -8.24
C GLN A 503 -9.21 -19.49 -7.59
N CYS A 504 -10.10 -20.26 -6.96
CA CYS A 504 -11.26 -19.73 -6.24
C CYS A 504 -10.80 -18.87 -5.05
N MET A 505 -9.90 -19.41 -4.22
CA MET A 505 -9.36 -18.72 -3.05
C MET A 505 -8.65 -17.43 -3.44
N GLU A 506 -7.89 -17.42 -4.54
CA GLU A 506 -7.24 -16.22 -5.02
C GLU A 506 -8.24 -15.12 -5.40
N LYS A 507 -9.33 -15.46 -6.11
CA LYS A 507 -10.40 -14.49 -6.40
C LYS A 507 -11.03 -13.97 -5.11
N MET A 508 -11.29 -14.84 -4.13
CA MET A 508 -11.83 -14.43 -2.82
C MET A 508 -10.91 -13.45 -2.08
N LEU A 509 -9.59 -13.68 -2.11
CA LEU A 509 -8.61 -12.78 -1.49
C LEU A 509 -8.58 -11.40 -2.14
N ILE A 510 -8.65 -11.34 -3.47
CA ILE A 510 -8.66 -10.07 -4.22
C ILE A 510 -9.99 -9.33 -4.06
N GLU A 511 -11.09 -10.05 -3.88
CA GLU A 511 -12.38 -9.45 -3.50
C GLU A 511 -12.36 -8.90 -2.08
N GLU A 512 -11.71 -9.59 -1.14
CA GLU A 512 -11.53 -9.08 0.22
C GLU A 512 -10.62 -7.84 0.25
N ALA A 513 -9.54 -7.83 -0.54
CA ALA A 513 -8.69 -6.66 -0.70
C ALA A 513 -9.48 -5.46 -1.23
N ALA A 514 -10.50 -5.67 -2.06
CA ALA A 514 -11.42 -4.62 -2.50
C ALA A 514 -12.20 -4.01 -1.33
N LEU A 515 -12.77 -4.84 -0.45
CA LEU A 515 -13.54 -4.39 0.72
C LEU A 515 -12.66 -3.69 1.76
N GLU A 516 -11.48 -4.25 2.00
CA GLU A 516 -10.56 -3.84 3.04
C GLU A 516 -9.80 -2.57 2.63
N CYS A 517 -9.20 -2.56 1.43
CA CYS A 517 -8.26 -1.55 0.98
C CYS A 517 -8.83 -0.56 -0.05
N ALA A 518 -10.16 -0.51 -0.23
CA ALA A 518 -10.80 0.42 -1.18
C ALA A 518 -10.24 1.84 -1.06
N PHE A 519 -9.99 2.46 -2.21
CA PHE A 519 -9.51 3.83 -2.36
C PHE A 519 -8.06 4.08 -1.96
N GLU A 520 -7.30 3.08 -1.48
CA GLU A 520 -5.95 3.27 -0.96
C GLU A 520 -4.85 3.30 -2.05
N GLY A 521 -5.19 3.07 -3.32
CA GLY A 521 -4.23 3.10 -4.44
C GLY A 521 -3.73 1.72 -4.85
N HIS A 522 -4.40 0.64 -4.42
CA HIS A 522 -3.93 -0.74 -4.63
C HIS A 522 -4.74 -1.49 -5.67
N ARG A 523 -6.00 -1.10 -5.89
CA ARG A 523 -6.97 -1.94 -6.60
C ARG A 523 -6.52 -2.32 -8.02
N TRP A 524 -6.05 -1.36 -8.80
CA TRP A 524 -5.53 -1.60 -10.15
C TRP A 524 -4.34 -2.58 -10.14
N GLY A 525 -3.41 -2.39 -9.22
CA GLY A 525 -2.23 -3.24 -9.09
C GLY A 525 -2.57 -4.69 -8.76
N ASP A 526 -3.50 -4.91 -7.82
CA ASP A 526 -3.98 -6.24 -7.46
C ASP A 526 -4.63 -6.94 -8.66
N LEU A 527 -5.48 -6.23 -9.39
CA LEU A 527 -6.16 -6.77 -10.58
C LEU A 527 -5.19 -7.10 -11.70
N VAL A 528 -4.27 -6.19 -12.04
CA VAL A 528 -3.31 -6.41 -13.13
C VAL A 528 -2.32 -7.52 -12.79
N ARG A 529 -1.81 -7.59 -11.56
CA ARG A 529 -0.88 -8.63 -11.15
C ARG A 529 -1.49 -10.03 -11.34
N VAL A 530 -2.73 -10.21 -10.91
CA VAL A 530 -3.49 -11.45 -11.09
C VAL A 530 -3.78 -11.70 -12.57
N ALA A 531 -4.22 -10.69 -13.31
CA ALA A 531 -4.51 -10.81 -14.74
C ALA A 531 -3.28 -11.23 -15.56
N ARG A 532 -2.10 -10.66 -15.28
CA ARG A 532 -0.84 -11.02 -15.94
C ARG A 532 -0.48 -12.47 -15.70
N ARG A 533 -0.60 -12.96 -14.47
CA ARG A 533 -0.40 -14.38 -14.15
C ARG A 533 -1.40 -15.27 -14.88
N MET A 534 -2.69 -14.94 -14.84
CA MET A 534 -3.73 -15.69 -15.58
C MET A 534 -3.39 -15.76 -17.07
N ASN A 535 -2.96 -14.65 -17.68
CA ASN A 535 -2.52 -14.64 -19.08
C ASN A 535 -1.32 -15.56 -19.36
N LYS A 536 -0.38 -15.70 -18.41
CA LYS A 536 0.74 -16.67 -18.52
C LYS A 536 0.27 -18.12 -18.43
N GLU A 537 -0.78 -18.40 -17.65
CA GLU A 537 -1.38 -19.75 -17.53
C GLU A 537 -2.25 -20.11 -18.74
N LYS A 538 -3.06 -19.15 -19.20
CA LYS A 538 -3.94 -19.27 -20.36
C LYS A 538 -4.10 -17.91 -21.03
N ALA A 539 -3.58 -17.78 -22.25
CA ALA A 539 -3.64 -16.53 -23.02
C ALA A 539 -5.09 -15.99 -23.12
N GLY A 540 -5.26 -14.69 -22.86
CA GLY A 540 -6.55 -14.00 -22.90
C GLY A 540 -7.35 -14.06 -21.60
N SER A 541 -7.07 -15.02 -20.71
CA SER A 541 -7.85 -15.19 -19.47
C SER A 541 -7.68 -14.03 -18.47
N GLY A 542 -6.54 -13.33 -18.50
CA GLY A 542 -6.34 -12.10 -17.75
C GLY A 542 -7.23 -10.96 -18.23
N SER A 543 -7.42 -10.83 -19.55
CA SER A 543 -8.33 -9.84 -20.13
C SER A 543 -9.78 -10.16 -19.79
N GLU A 544 -10.17 -11.44 -19.83
CA GLU A 544 -11.50 -11.88 -19.39
C GLU A 544 -11.74 -11.56 -17.91
N TYR A 545 -10.73 -11.80 -17.07
CA TYR A 545 -10.78 -11.46 -15.64
C TYR A 545 -10.96 -9.96 -15.40
N LEU A 546 -10.12 -9.11 -16.01
CA LEU A 546 -10.24 -7.66 -15.87
C LEU A 546 -11.61 -7.16 -16.32
N LYS A 547 -12.09 -7.61 -17.49
CA LYS A 547 -13.42 -7.25 -17.99
C LYS A 547 -14.53 -7.67 -17.02
N LYS A 548 -14.44 -8.88 -16.43
CA LYS A 548 -15.43 -9.38 -15.46
C LYS A 548 -15.45 -8.57 -14.17
N VAL A 549 -14.29 -8.17 -13.65
CA VAL A 549 -14.22 -7.44 -12.37
C VAL A 549 -14.52 -5.96 -12.56
N ILE A 550 -13.83 -5.31 -13.50
CA ILE A 550 -13.97 -3.88 -13.79
C ILE A 550 -15.34 -3.59 -14.43
N GLY A 551 -15.85 -4.49 -15.26
CA GLY A 551 -17.15 -4.35 -15.93
C GLY A 551 -18.32 -4.10 -14.99
N LYS A 552 -18.27 -4.59 -13.75
CA LYS A 552 -19.32 -4.37 -12.75
C LYS A 552 -19.61 -2.89 -12.49
N LYS A 553 -18.58 -2.04 -12.49
CA LYS A 553 -18.71 -0.58 -12.39
C LYS A 553 -19.54 -0.01 -13.53
N TYR A 554 -19.18 -0.40 -14.75
CA TYR A 554 -19.77 0.13 -15.99
C TYR A 554 -21.16 -0.45 -16.28
N GLU A 555 -21.38 -1.72 -15.96
CA GLU A 555 -22.70 -2.35 -15.96
C GLU A 555 -23.66 -1.64 -15.00
N ARG A 556 -23.19 -1.25 -13.80
CA ARG A 556 -24.00 -0.54 -12.82
C ARG A 556 -24.30 0.90 -13.24
N SER A 557 -23.33 1.62 -13.79
CA SER A 557 -23.50 3.01 -14.21
C SER A 557 -24.16 3.17 -15.59
N GLY A 558 -24.25 2.10 -16.39
CA GLY A 558 -24.73 2.14 -17.77
C GLY A 558 -23.75 2.78 -18.76
N LEU A 559 -22.49 2.98 -18.35
CA LEU A 559 -21.44 3.56 -19.19
C LEU A 559 -20.71 2.48 -19.99
N ALA A 560 -20.02 2.89 -21.06
CA ALA A 560 -19.15 1.99 -21.81
C ALA A 560 -17.86 1.73 -21.02
N MET A 561 -17.51 0.46 -20.85
CA MET A 561 -16.24 0.06 -20.25
C MET A 561 -15.06 0.34 -21.21
N PRO A 562 -13.92 0.82 -20.71
CA PRO A 562 -12.68 0.90 -21.49
C PRO A 562 -12.24 -0.45 -22.06
N ASP A 563 -11.46 -0.40 -23.13
CA ASP A 563 -11.01 -1.60 -23.81
C ASP A 563 -9.81 -2.26 -23.11
N PHE A 564 -10.06 -3.41 -22.46
CA PHE A 564 -9.04 -4.27 -21.87
C PHE A 564 -8.84 -5.59 -22.63
N SER A 565 -9.14 -5.63 -23.94
CA SER A 565 -9.11 -6.85 -24.75
C SER A 565 -7.77 -7.55 -24.85
N SER A 566 -6.68 -6.84 -24.59
CA SER A 566 -5.30 -7.34 -24.71
C SER A 566 -4.39 -6.60 -23.73
N GLU A 567 -3.28 -7.23 -23.35
CA GLU A 567 -2.39 -6.74 -22.29
C GLU A 567 -1.76 -5.37 -22.61
N ASP A 568 -1.48 -5.08 -23.88
CA ASP A 568 -1.00 -3.77 -24.32
C ASP A 568 -1.98 -2.62 -24.01
N LYS A 569 -3.28 -2.91 -23.92
CA LYS A 569 -4.33 -1.95 -23.60
C LYS A 569 -4.57 -1.78 -22.10
N TRP A 570 -3.95 -2.62 -21.27
CA TRP A 570 -4.04 -2.47 -19.81
C TRP A 570 -3.20 -1.32 -19.32
N TYR A 571 -2.22 -0.86 -20.08
CA TYR A 571 -1.30 0.19 -19.63
C TYR A 571 -1.64 1.54 -20.26
N LEU A 572 -1.30 2.62 -19.56
CA LEU A 572 -1.43 3.97 -20.07
C LEU A 572 -0.32 4.23 -21.09
N ASN A 573 -0.61 3.97 -22.37
CA ASN A 573 0.31 4.28 -23.46
C ASN A 573 0.21 5.78 -23.79
N VAL A 574 1.11 6.56 -23.22
CA VAL A 574 1.30 7.96 -23.64
C VAL A 574 2.44 7.98 -24.63
N SER A 575 2.11 8.07 -25.92
CA SER A 575 3.09 8.42 -26.95
C SER A 575 3.46 9.89 -26.74
N LYS A 576 4.52 10.14 -25.98
CA LYS A 576 5.33 11.35 -26.08
C LYS A 576 6.53 11.04 -26.97
#